data_AF-A0A9Q3IMT4-F1
#
_entry.id   AF-A0A9Q3IMT4-F1
#
_cell.length_a   1.000
_cell.length_b   1.000
_cell.length_c   1.000
_cell.angle_alpha   90.00
_cell.angle_beta   90.00
_cell.angle_gamma   90.00
#
_symmetry.space_group_name_H-M   'P 1'
#
loop_
_entity.id
_entity.type
_entity.pdbx_description
1 polymer ?
#
loop_
_entity_poly.entity_id
_entity_poly.type
_entity_poly.pdbx_seq_one_letter_code
_entity_poly.pdbx_strand_id
1 'polypeptide(L)'
;MECLCLVWNIGKLHYYLDGTVFDVITDCNAVKSLLNMKTPNRHMLRWQIAIQEYRGNMTIVHKSGNIHKNADGLSRWSLANTPDNPAWVPHEGHHIEGICVTDIGTEFFNQVKQRYMIDKNCHILSQLLMK
;
A
#
# COMPACT_ATOMS: atom_id res chain seq x y z
N MET A 1 -10.31 5.19 2.89
CA MET A 1 -8.84 5.37 2.85
C MET A 1 -8.14 4.38 1.94
N GLU A 2 -8.67 3.18 1.74
CA GLU A 2 -7.96 2.11 1.01
C GLU A 2 -7.70 2.36 -0.48
N CYS A 3 -8.67 2.91 -1.22
CA CYS A 3 -8.43 3.29 -2.63
C CYS A 3 -7.34 4.37 -2.75
N LEU A 4 -7.31 5.32 -1.82
CA LEU A 4 -6.28 6.36 -1.79
C LEU A 4 -4.90 5.76 -1.47
N CYS A 5 -4.85 4.82 -0.52
CA CYS A 5 -3.63 4.08 -0.18
C CYS A 5 -3.08 3.35 -1.41
N LEU A 6 -3.93 2.69 -2.19
CA LEU A 6 -3.50 2.05 -3.44
C LEU A 6 -2.92 3.05 -4.44
N VAL A 7 -3.65 4.14 -4.73
CA VAL A 7 -3.19 5.19 -5.67
C VAL A 7 -1.86 5.76 -5.24
N TRP A 8 -1.70 6.02 -3.93
CA TRP A 8 -0.48 6.56 -3.35
C TRP A 8 0.69 5.57 -3.48
N ASN A 9 0.48 4.29 -3.14
CA ASN A 9 1.50 3.25 -3.26
C ASN A 9 1.95 3.03 -4.71
N ILE A 10 1.02 3.00 -5.66
CA ILE A 10 1.35 2.89 -7.09
C ILE A 10 2.21 4.08 -7.53
N GLY A 11 1.87 5.30 -7.11
CA GLY A 11 2.67 6.48 -7.42
C GLY A 11 4.09 6.43 -6.80
N LYS A 12 4.21 5.92 -5.57
CA LYS A 12 5.52 5.75 -4.90
C LYS A 12 6.38 4.66 -5.52
N LEU A 13 5.75 3.61 -6.02
CA LEU A 13 6.44 2.45 -6.60
C LEU A 13 6.52 2.52 -8.14
N HIS A 14 6.15 3.65 -8.76
CA HIS A 14 6.12 3.82 -10.22
C HIS A 14 7.34 3.22 -10.93
N TYR A 15 8.55 3.58 -10.50
CA TYR A 15 9.80 3.10 -11.11
C TYR A 15 10.01 1.58 -11.03
N TYR A 16 9.34 0.90 -10.10
CA TYR A 16 9.39 -0.56 -9.95
C TYR A 16 8.25 -1.26 -10.67
N LEU A 17 7.11 -0.57 -10.85
CA LEU A 17 5.89 -1.12 -11.42
C LEU A 17 5.81 -0.89 -12.94
N ASP A 18 6.45 0.17 -13.44
CA ASP A 18 6.44 0.49 -14.86
C ASP A 18 6.99 -0.66 -15.71
N GLY A 19 6.25 -1.03 -16.76
CA GLY A 19 6.54 -2.16 -17.63
C GLY A 19 6.41 -3.56 -17.02
N THR A 20 6.06 -3.70 -15.74
CA THR A 20 5.95 -5.02 -15.07
C THR A 20 4.50 -5.48 -14.92
N VAL A 21 4.30 -6.80 -14.88
CA VAL A 21 3.00 -7.41 -14.52
C VAL A 21 2.99 -7.70 -13.03
N PHE A 22 1.98 -7.18 -12.31
CA PHE A 22 1.92 -7.31 -10.86
C PHE A 22 0.50 -7.50 -10.34
N ASP A 23 0.42 -8.11 -9.16
CA ASP A 23 -0.83 -8.36 -8.46
C ASP A 23 -0.99 -7.39 -7.28
N VAL A 24 -2.13 -6.71 -7.23
CA VAL A 24 -2.55 -5.91 -6.09
C VAL A 24 -3.47 -6.73 -5.21
N ILE A 25 -2.99 -7.08 -4.03
CA ILE A 25 -3.76 -7.83 -3.04
C ILE A 25 -4.40 -6.84 -2.06
N THR A 26 -5.74 -6.81 -1.99
CA THR A 26 -6.50 -5.90 -1.11
C THR A 26 -7.70 -6.61 -0.47
N ASP A 27 -8.00 -6.31 0.78
CA ASP A 27 -9.18 -6.78 1.50
C ASP A 27 -10.39 -5.86 1.31
N CYS A 28 -10.29 -4.87 0.42
CA CYS A 28 -11.39 -3.97 0.10
C CYS A 28 -11.94 -4.17 -1.30
N ASN A 29 -13.21 -4.59 -1.33
CA ASN A 29 -13.97 -4.75 -2.56
C ASN A 29 -14.21 -3.42 -3.31
N ALA A 30 -14.13 -2.27 -2.62
CA ALA A 30 -14.32 -0.96 -3.27
C ALA A 30 -13.23 -0.65 -4.30
N VAL A 31 -12.01 -1.18 -4.10
CA VAL A 31 -10.89 -1.03 -5.05
C VAL A 31 -11.18 -1.74 -6.36
N LYS A 32 -11.77 -2.95 -6.28
CA LYS A 32 -12.21 -3.70 -7.46
C LYS A 32 -13.33 -2.98 -8.21
N SER A 33 -14.24 -2.34 -7.47
CA SER A 33 -15.31 -1.52 -8.05
C SER A 33 -14.79 -0.24 -8.67
N LEU A 34 -13.75 0.39 -8.10
CA LEU A 34 -13.19 1.67 -8.57
C LEU A 34 -12.87 1.64 -10.06
N LEU A 35 -12.27 0.57 -10.58
CA LEU A 35 -11.92 0.48 -12.00
C LEU A 35 -13.13 0.26 -12.92
N ASN A 36 -14.24 -0.23 -12.40
CA ASN A 36 -15.44 -0.63 -13.16
C ASN A 36 -16.63 0.32 -12.94
N MET A 37 -16.45 1.40 -12.18
CA MET A 37 -17.49 2.41 -11.94
C MET A 37 -17.83 3.16 -13.23
N LYS A 38 -19.11 3.13 -13.62
CA LYS A 38 -19.65 3.86 -14.78
C LYS A 38 -19.83 5.36 -14.53
N THR A 39 -20.09 5.74 -13.28
CA THR A 39 -20.31 7.14 -12.85
C THR A 39 -19.43 7.46 -11.64
N PRO A 40 -18.13 7.73 -11.87
CA PRO A 40 -17.20 8.11 -10.81
C PRO A 40 -17.45 9.57 -10.35
N ASN A 41 -17.40 9.80 -9.04
CA ASN A 41 -17.26 11.17 -8.51
C ASN A 41 -15.89 11.76 -8.90
N ARG A 42 -15.72 13.09 -8.90
CA ARG A 42 -14.50 13.80 -9.31
C ARG A 42 -13.22 13.23 -8.71
N HIS A 43 -13.24 12.84 -7.43
CA HIS A 43 -12.09 12.21 -6.76
C HIS A 43 -11.81 10.80 -7.30
N MET A 44 -12.85 9.99 -7.49
CA MET A 44 -12.72 8.63 -8.05
C MET A 44 -12.22 8.67 -9.49
N LEU A 45 -12.67 9.65 -10.29
CA LEU A 45 -12.22 9.83 -11.67
C LEU A 45 -10.73 10.14 -11.73
N ARG A 46 -10.24 11.03 -10.85
CA ARG A 46 -8.80 11.33 -10.75
C ARG A 46 -7.99 10.08 -10.40
N TRP A 47 -8.48 9.25 -9.48
CA TRP A 47 -7.83 8.00 -9.11
C TRP A 47 -7.86 6.97 -10.25
N GLN A 48 -8.97 6.86 -10.97
CA GLN A 48 -9.06 6.01 -12.16
C GLN A 48 -8.03 6.40 -13.21
N ILE A 49 -7.88 7.70 -13.50
CA ILE A 49 -6.89 8.21 -14.46
C ILE A 49 -5.47 7.88 -13.97
N ALA A 50 -5.17 8.08 -12.69
CA ALA A 50 -3.84 7.79 -12.13
C ALA A 50 -3.46 6.30 -12.20
N ILE A 51 -4.44 5.40 -12.10
CA ILE A 51 -4.20 3.94 -12.15
C ILE A 51 -4.32 3.40 -13.59
N GLN A 52 -4.86 4.18 -14.52
CA GLN A 52 -5.17 3.73 -15.88
C GLN A 52 -3.96 3.18 -16.63
N GLU A 53 -2.79 3.79 -16.43
CA GLU A 53 -1.51 3.35 -17.01
C GLU A 53 -1.16 1.90 -16.65
N TYR A 54 -1.42 1.50 -15.40
CA TYR A 54 -1.10 0.16 -14.90
C TYR A 54 -2.21 -0.85 -15.17
N ARG A 55 -3.39 -0.42 -15.60
CA ARG A 55 -4.57 -1.28 -15.73
C ARG A 55 -4.36 -2.49 -16.65
N GLY A 56 -3.50 -2.35 -17.67
CA GLY A 56 -3.17 -3.46 -18.58
C GLY A 56 -2.31 -4.55 -17.95
N ASN A 57 -1.47 -4.18 -16.97
CA ASN A 57 -0.47 -5.07 -16.37
C ASN A 57 -0.75 -5.37 -14.89
N MET A 58 -1.82 -4.81 -14.32
CA MET A 58 -2.18 -4.92 -12.92
C MET A 58 -3.41 -5.82 -12.72
N THR A 59 -3.28 -6.85 -11.88
CA THR A 59 -4.41 -7.70 -11.48
C THR A 59 -4.81 -7.41 -10.03
N ILE A 60 -6.06 -7.01 -9.80
CA ILE A 60 -6.57 -6.80 -8.43
C ILE A 60 -7.17 -8.11 -7.91
N VAL A 61 -6.56 -8.64 -6.84
CA VAL A 61 -7.00 -9.85 -6.15
C VAL A 61 -7.55 -9.47 -4.78
N HIS A 62 -8.82 -9.80 -4.54
CA HIS A 62 -9.41 -9.63 -3.21
C HIS A 62 -9.07 -10.85 -2.33
N LYS A 63 -8.53 -10.61 -1.13
CA LYS A 63 -8.33 -11.64 -0.10
C LYS A 63 -8.94 -11.19 1.22
N SER A 64 -9.40 -12.13 2.04
CA SER A 64 -10.00 -11.80 3.33
C SER A 64 -8.95 -11.25 4.31
N GLY A 65 -9.33 -10.22 5.09
CA GLY A 65 -8.42 -9.45 5.94
C GLY A 65 -7.64 -10.27 6.98
N ASN A 66 -8.09 -11.47 7.33
CA ASN A 66 -7.36 -12.37 8.25
C ASN A 66 -5.97 -12.79 7.72
N ILE A 67 -5.75 -12.66 6.42
CA ILE A 67 -4.50 -12.99 5.72
C ILE A 67 -3.60 -11.73 5.56
N HIS A 68 -4.12 -10.52 5.82
CA HIS A 68 -3.47 -9.23 5.56
C HIS A 68 -2.69 -8.67 6.76
N LYS A 69 -2.24 -9.53 7.68
CA LYS A 69 -1.60 -9.11 8.94
C LYS A 69 -0.35 -8.25 8.75
N ASN A 70 0.34 -8.38 7.62
CA ASN A 70 1.48 -7.55 7.25
C ASN A 70 1.05 -6.10 6.92
N ALA A 71 0.10 -5.93 6.00
CA ALA A 71 -0.39 -4.62 5.57
C ALA A 71 -1.22 -3.94 6.67
N ASP A 72 -2.06 -4.71 7.38
CA ASP A 72 -2.88 -4.25 8.49
C ASP A 72 -2.04 -3.84 9.71
N GLY A 73 -0.94 -4.56 9.98
CA GLY A 73 0.00 -4.19 11.03
C GLY A 73 0.65 -2.84 10.74
N LEU A 74 1.14 -2.63 9.52
CA LEU A 74 1.77 -1.38 9.10
C LEU A 74 0.78 -0.21 9.05
N SER A 75 -0.44 -0.43 8.55
CA SER A 75 -1.46 0.63 8.46
C SER A 75 -1.95 1.11 9.84
N ARG A 76 -1.86 0.27 10.87
CA ARG A 76 -2.21 0.60 12.26
C ARG A 76 -1.06 1.20 13.05
N TRP A 77 0.15 1.25 12.48
CA TRP A 77 1.39 1.74 13.12
C TRP A 77 1.88 3.02 12.43
N SER A 78 0.97 3.95 12.26
CA SER A 78 1.26 5.21 11.61
C SER A 78 1.80 6.22 12.63
N LEU A 79 2.91 6.88 12.28
CA LEU A 79 3.47 7.95 13.09
C LEU A 79 2.64 9.22 12.89
N ALA A 80 2.45 9.99 13.96
CA ALA A 80 1.81 11.30 13.85
C ALA A 80 2.53 12.16 12.80
N ASN A 81 1.79 12.97 12.03
CA ASN A 81 2.36 13.86 11.03
C ASN A 81 2.89 15.15 11.70
N THR A 82 3.84 15.00 12.63
CA THR A 82 4.56 16.10 13.29
C THR A 82 5.90 16.37 12.58
N PRO A 83 6.50 17.57 12.73
CA PRO A 83 7.81 17.88 12.14
C PRO A 83 8.94 16.92 12.54
N ASP A 84 8.77 16.21 13.66
CA ASP A 84 9.69 15.17 14.13
C ASP A 84 9.58 13.84 13.34
N ASN A 85 8.52 13.66 12.54
CA ASN A 85 8.35 12.51 11.66
C ASN A 85 9.22 12.70 10.40
N PRO A 86 10.13 11.76 10.06
CA PRO A 86 10.98 11.90 8.88
C PRO A 86 10.19 11.84 7.55
N ALA A 87 8.95 11.36 7.56
CA ALA A 87 8.01 11.41 6.45
C ALA A 87 7.00 12.58 6.56
N TRP A 88 7.29 13.60 7.36
CA TRP A 88 6.42 14.76 7.54
C TRP A 88 6.16 15.48 6.22
N VAL A 89 4.89 15.81 5.99
CA VAL A 89 4.47 16.61 4.84
C VAL A 89 3.62 17.78 5.32
N PRO A 90 3.97 19.03 4.97
CA PRO A 90 3.13 20.18 5.28
C PRO A 90 1.82 20.10 4.48
N HIS A 91 0.68 19.95 5.16
CA HIS A 91 -0.64 19.91 4.55
C HIS A 91 -1.69 20.71 5.34
N GLU A 92 -2.47 21.56 4.66
CA GLU A 92 -3.61 22.32 5.21
C GLU A 92 -4.94 21.54 5.19
N GLY A 93 -4.91 20.21 5.39
CA GLY A 93 -6.10 19.36 5.28
C GLY A 93 -5.97 18.05 6.05
N HIS A 94 -6.91 17.12 5.83
CA HIS A 94 -7.02 15.84 6.56
C HIS A 94 -5.66 15.19 6.88
N HIS A 95 -5.44 14.90 8.16
CA HIS A 95 -4.22 14.30 8.70
C HIS A 95 -3.99 12.92 8.07
N ILE A 96 -3.04 12.81 7.14
CA ILE A 96 -2.56 11.53 6.62
C ILE A 96 -1.32 11.17 7.42
N GLU A 97 -1.40 10.12 8.21
CA GLU A 97 -0.27 9.63 8.99
C GLU A 97 0.66 8.83 8.07
N GLY A 98 1.88 9.34 7.92
CA GLY A 98 2.92 8.71 7.10
C GLY A 98 3.62 7.60 7.88
N ILE A 99 3.81 6.45 7.26
CA ILE A 99 4.70 5.41 7.78
C ILE A 99 6.11 5.78 7.33
N CYS A 100 6.95 6.21 8.28
CA CYS A 100 8.37 6.40 8.03
C CYS A 100 9.15 5.20 8.53
N VAL A 101 9.90 4.56 7.63
CA VAL A 101 10.70 3.39 7.93
C VAL A 101 12.16 3.74 7.61
N THR A 102 12.82 4.47 8.50
CA THR A 102 14.19 4.97 8.28
C THR A 102 15.29 4.14 8.92
N ASP A 103 14.97 3.18 9.80
CA ASP A 103 15.98 2.41 10.55
C ASP A 103 15.84 0.89 10.39
N ILE A 104 15.44 0.45 9.20
CA ILE A 104 15.40 -0.97 8.89
C ILE A 104 16.75 -1.39 8.28
N GLY A 105 17.53 -2.14 9.06
CA GLY A 105 18.79 -2.70 8.60
C GLY A 105 18.61 -3.68 7.42
N THR A 106 19.65 -3.82 6.60
CA THR A 106 19.70 -4.75 5.45
C THR A 106 19.25 -6.17 5.82
N GLU A 107 19.51 -6.57 7.07
CA GLU A 107 19.11 -7.87 7.62
C GLU A 107 17.60 -8.08 7.62
N PHE A 108 16.80 -7.07 7.96
CA PHE A 108 15.34 -7.17 7.89
C PHE A 108 14.88 -7.35 6.44
N PHE A 109 15.42 -6.57 5.51
CA PHE A 109 15.04 -6.68 4.10
C PHE A 109 15.42 -8.05 3.53
N ASN A 110 16.57 -8.59 3.93
CA ASN A 110 16.98 -9.95 3.57
C ASN A 110 16.04 -11.01 4.16
N GLN A 111 15.66 -10.89 5.43
CA GLN A 111 14.72 -11.80 6.07
C GLN A 111 13.34 -11.76 5.41
N VAL A 112 12.81 -10.57 5.13
CA VAL A 112 11.53 -10.40 4.42
C VAL A 112 11.61 -11.01 3.03
N LYS A 113 12.67 -10.71 2.26
CA LYS A 113 12.88 -11.22 0.90
C LYS A 113 12.99 -12.75 0.85
N GLN A 114 13.77 -13.36 1.76
CA GLN A 114 13.89 -14.81 1.83
C GLN A 114 12.55 -15.46 2.20
N ARG A 115 11.77 -14.83 3.09
CA ARG A 115 10.51 -15.40 3.55
C ARG A 115 9.40 -15.29 2.52
N TYR A 116 9.41 -14.31 1.62
CA TYR A 116 8.49 -14.26 0.47
C TYR A 116 8.50 -15.54 -0.39
N MET A 117 9.63 -16.26 -0.41
CA MET A 117 9.75 -17.53 -1.13
C MET A 117 9.09 -18.71 -0.40
N ILE A 118 8.83 -18.58 0.91
CA ILE A 118 8.33 -19.66 1.78
C ILE A 118 6.90 -19.38 2.27
N ASP A 119 6.62 -18.14 2.68
CA ASP A 119 5.31 -17.66 3.12
C ASP A 119 5.03 -16.27 2.52
N LYS A 120 4.15 -16.26 1.51
CA LYS A 120 3.73 -15.04 0.80
C LYS A 120 2.94 -14.07 1.67
N ASN A 121 2.40 -14.51 2.82
CA ASN A 121 1.61 -13.64 3.70
C ASN A 121 2.47 -12.94 4.77
N CYS A 122 3.79 -13.19 4.78
CA CYS A 122 4.77 -12.52 5.62
C CYS A 122 4.33 -12.36 7.09
N HIS A 123 3.84 -13.44 7.71
CA HIS A 123 3.47 -13.42 9.14
C HIS A 123 4.63 -13.01 10.06
N ILE A 124 5.86 -13.17 9.57
CA ILE A 124 7.09 -12.69 10.21
C ILE A 124 7.07 -11.17 10.46
N LEU A 125 6.42 -10.37 9.61
CA LEU A 125 6.32 -8.92 9.80
C LEU A 125 5.53 -8.57 11.05
N SER A 126 4.47 -9.32 11.35
CA SER A 126 3.74 -9.18 12.61
C SER A 126 4.64 -9.53 13.80
N GLN A 127 5.52 -10.53 13.70
CA GLN A 127 6.43 -10.89 14.80
C GLN A 127 7.59 -9.91 14.96
N LEU A 128 8.14 -9.40 13.86
CA LEU A 128 9.27 -8.46 13.85
C LEU A 128 8.85 -7.06 14.29
N LEU A 129 7.63 -6.65 13.92
CA LEU A 129 7.12 -5.33 14.24
C LEU A 129 6.41 -5.30 15.59
N MET A 130 5.68 -6.33 16.04
CA MET A 130 4.98 -6.32 17.35
C MET A 130 5.90 -6.50 18.59
N LYS A 131 7.04 -5.81 18.65
CA LYS A 131 7.79 -5.64 19.90
C LYS A 131 7.30 -4.43 20.68
#